data_AF-A0A088EX66-F1
#
_entry.id   AF-A0A088EX66-F1
#
_cell.length_a   1.000
_cell.length_b   1.000
_cell.length_c   1.000
_cell.angle_alpha   90.00
_cell.angle_beta   90.00
_cell.angle_gamma   90.00
#
_symmetry.space_group_name_H-M   'P 1'
#
loop_
_entity.id
_entity.type
_entity.pdbx_description
1 polymer ?
#
loop_
_entity_poly.entity_id
_entity_poly.type
_entity_poly.pdbx_seq_one_letter_code
_entity_poly.pdbx_strand_id
1 'polypeptide(L)'
;MQLLQRFSLLILFLISLSAFGQNADSTSYEAQRLRVNKLIEDRKVKFSEYDLSLEKKTAIFGLFKSKDDMQKTVDILKNIVITDNNIFLETRRLINIKDDEKQKFQNLAVEYDKQVSAYIGTINKLQKENEKLKKELKKIEGSDHNTNIFLYIALAVIAVLGYLLFQNQKITKR
;
A
#
# COMPACT_ATOMS: atom_id res chain seq x y z
N MET A 1 15.87 29.28 -28.73
CA MET A 1 16.73 29.12 -27.53
C MET A 1 15.94 28.70 -26.28
N GLN A 2 14.91 29.44 -25.87
CA GLN A 2 14.18 29.17 -24.61
C GLN A 2 13.38 27.85 -24.61
N LEU A 3 12.82 27.42 -25.75
CA LEU A 3 12.11 26.14 -25.89
C LEU A 3 13.04 24.93 -25.70
N LEU A 4 14.27 24.99 -26.24
CA LEU A 4 15.28 23.94 -26.02
C LEU A 4 15.72 23.86 -24.55
N GLN A 5 15.87 25.01 -23.88
CA GLN A 5 16.21 25.02 -22.44
C GLN A 5 15.11 24.41 -21.57
N ARG A 6 13.83 24.67 -21.89
CA ARG A 6 12.69 24.05 -21.17
C ARG A 6 12.62 22.54 -21.39
N PHE A 7 12.90 22.08 -22.62
CA PHE A 7 12.97 20.65 -22.92
C PHE A 7 14.12 19.96 -22.18
N SER A 8 15.29 20.60 -22.12
CA SER A 8 16.45 20.10 -21.37
C SER A 8 16.16 19.96 -19.88
N LEU A 9 15.48 20.96 -19.27
CA LEU A 9 15.06 20.90 -17.87
C LEU A 9 14.02 19.80 -17.60
N LEU A 10 13.08 19.57 -18.52
CA LEU A 10 12.10 18.49 -18.41
C LEU A 10 12.79 17.12 -18.45
N ILE A 11 13.77 16.93 -19.35
CA ILE A 11 14.54 15.69 -19.45
C ILE A 11 15.36 15.47 -18.17
N LEU A 12 16.00 16.52 -17.64
CA LEU A 12 16.73 16.45 -16.38
C LEU A 12 15.82 16.10 -15.19
N PHE A 13 14.60 16.62 -15.17
CA PHE A 13 13.58 16.30 -14.16
C PHE A 13 13.05 14.86 -14.29
N LEU A 14 12.89 14.36 -15.52
CA LEU A 14 12.48 12.96 -15.76
C LEU A 14 13.58 11.97 -15.38
N ILE A 15 14.86 12.32 -15.61
CA ILE A 15 16.02 11.52 -15.19
C ILE A 15 16.17 11.53 -13.66
N SER A 16 15.87 12.64 -12.97
CA SER A 16 15.91 12.66 -11.51
C SER A 16 14.78 11.83 -10.88
N LEU A 17 13.60 11.76 -11.50
CA LEU A 17 12.52 10.88 -11.03
C LEU A 17 12.86 9.38 -11.15
N SER A 18 13.56 8.96 -12.20
CA SER A 18 13.94 7.55 -12.38
C SER A 18 15.01 7.08 -11.39
N ALA A 19 15.84 8.00 -10.87
CA ALA A 19 16.84 7.70 -9.84
C ALA A 19 16.20 7.43 -8.46
N PHE A 20 15.05 8.04 -8.15
CA PHE A 20 14.32 7.83 -6.90
C PHE A 20 13.45 6.55 -6.89
N GLY A 21 13.20 5.95 -8.05
CA GLY A 21 12.40 4.73 -8.20
C GLY A 21 13.17 3.42 -7.96
N GLN A 22 14.46 3.48 -7.63
CA GLN A 22 15.19 2.29 -7.23
C GLN A 22 14.75 1.88 -5.83
N ASN A 23 13.88 0.87 -5.77
CA ASN A 23 13.36 0.25 -4.55
C ASN A 23 14.51 -0.01 -3.56
N ALA A 24 14.65 0.85 -2.54
CA ALA A 24 15.66 0.68 -1.50
C ALA A 24 15.56 -0.70 -0.84
N ASP A 25 14.32 -1.21 -0.70
CA ASP A 25 14.02 -2.55 -0.19
C ASP A 25 14.68 -3.66 -1.06
N SER A 26 14.59 -3.57 -2.41
CA SER A 26 15.22 -4.55 -3.31
C SER A 26 16.75 -4.49 -3.28
N THR A 27 17.34 -3.31 -3.02
CA THR A 27 18.81 -3.17 -2.98
C THR A 27 19.42 -3.92 -1.78
N SER A 28 18.74 -3.93 -0.64
CA SER A 28 19.23 -4.57 0.59
C SER A 28 19.17 -6.09 0.52
N TYR A 29 18.05 -6.63 0.02
CA TYR A 29 17.85 -8.06 -0.21
C TYR A 29 18.83 -8.60 -1.26
N GLU A 30 18.97 -7.90 -2.39
CA GLU A 30 19.88 -8.31 -3.47
C GLU A 30 21.35 -8.28 -3.00
N ALA A 31 21.76 -7.24 -2.29
CA ALA A 31 23.10 -7.17 -1.71
C ALA A 31 23.36 -8.33 -0.72
N GLN A 32 22.37 -8.68 0.09
CA GLN A 32 22.46 -9.80 1.03
C GLN A 32 22.52 -11.15 0.31
N ARG A 33 21.73 -11.34 -0.76
CA ARG A 33 21.76 -12.55 -1.59
C ARG A 33 23.12 -12.74 -2.25
N LEU A 34 23.72 -11.66 -2.77
CA LEU A 34 25.07 -11.71 -3.35
C LEU A 34 26.12 -12.14 -2.32
N ARG A 35 26.02 -11.67 -1.07
CA ARG A 35 26.90 -12.11 0.03
C ARG A 35 26.78 -13.62 0.30
N VAL A 36 25.56 -14.13 0.38
CA VAL A 36 25.31 -15.58 0.56
C VAL A 36 25.91 -16.38 -0.60
N ASN A 37 25.65 -15.96 -1.85
CA ASN A 37 26.16 -16.65 -3.04
C ASN A 37 27.70 -16.66 -3.08
N LYS A 38 28.35 -15.56 -2.67
CA LYS A 38 29.80 -15.51 -2.56
C LYS A 38 30.33 -16.54 -1.56
N LEU A 39 29.71 -16.65 -0.39
CA LEU A 39 30.12 -17.63 0.62
C LEU A 39 29.91 -19.08 0.13
N ILE A 40 28.86 -19.34 -0.65
CA ILE A 40 28.61 -20.65 -1.27
C ILE A 40 29.70 -20.98 -2.30
N GLU A 41 30.12 -20.02 -3.12
CA GLU A 41 31.21 -20.26 -4.08
C GLU A 41 32.55 -20.46 -3.33
N ASP A 42 32.84 -19.67 -2.31
CA ASP A 42 34.03 -19.84 -1.46
C ASP A 42 34.05 -21.24 -0.81
N ARG A 43 32.89 -21.72 -0.35
CA ARG A 43 32.73 -23.09 0.17
C ARG A 43 33.06 -24.13 -0.89
N LYS A 44 32.53 -23.97 -2.10
CA LYS A 44 32.74 -24.91 -3.22
C LYS A 44 34.21 -25.03 -3.63
N VAL A 45 34.95 -23.90 -3.62
CA VAL A 45 36.40 -23.91 -3.84
C VAL A 45 37.10 -24.72 -2.75
N LYS A 46 36.79 -24.47 -1.46
CA LYS A 46 37.39 -25.20 -0.34
C LYS A 46 37.06 -26.70 -0.35
N PHE A 47 35.86 -27.09 -0.79
CA PHE A 47 35.53 -28.50 -0.97
C PHE A 47 36.36 -29.15 -2.09
N SER A 48 36.56 -28.44 -3.20
CA SER A 48 37.44 -28.91 -4.27
C SER A 48 38.89 -29.11 -3.75
N GLU A 49 39.39 -28.18 -2.94
CA GLU A 49 40.71 -28.29 -2.30
C GLU A 49 40.78 -29.47 -1.33
N TYR A 50 39.71 -29.69 -0.55
CA TYR A 50 39.58 -30.83 0.34
C TYR A 50 39.63 -32.15 -0.43
N ASP A 51 38.88 -32.28 -1.52
CA ASP A 51 38.86 -33.48 -2.35
C ASP A 51 40.24 -33.76 -2.97
N LEU A 52 40.93 -32.74 -3.48
CA LEU A 52 42.31 -32.87 -3.96
C LEU A 52 43.28 -33.28 -2.84
N SER A 53 43.09 -32.76 -1.62
CA SER A 53 43.87 -33.16 -0.45
C SER A 53 43.57 -34.61 -0.02
N LEU A 54 42.37 -35.12 -0.33
CA LEU A 54 42.00 -36.51 -0.10
C LEU A 54 42.74 -37.47 -1.03
N GLU A 55 42.90 -37.10 -2.30
CA GLU A 55 43.55 -37.92 -3.33
C GLU A 55 45.08 -37.91 -3.26
N LYS A 56 45.68 -36.81 -2.80
CA LYS A 56 47.13 -36.64 -2.73
C LYS A 56 47.77 -37.63 -1.74
N LYS A 57 48.68 -38.47 -2.23
CA LYS A 57 49.53 -39.38 -1.44
C LYS A 57 50.99 -38.95 -1.57
N THR A 58 51.64 -38.59 -0.46
CA THR A 58 52.96 -37.91 -0.50
C THR A 58 54.08 -38.67 0.21
N ALA A 59 53.82 -39.80 0.89
CA ALA A 59 54.90 -40.57 1.54
C ALA A 59 55.89 -41.12 0.49
N ILE A 60 57.11 -41.47 0.91
CA ILE A 60 58.28 -41.88 0.08
C ILE A 60 57.99 -43.01 -0.94
N PHE A 61 56.84 -43.69 -0.84
CA PHE A 61 56.37 -44.71 -1.79
C PHE A 61 54.98 -44.45 -2.40
N GLY A 62 54.35 -43.30 -2.17
CA GLY A 62 52.98 -43.00 -2.62
C GLY A 62 51.89 -43.86 -1.98
N LEU A 63 52.24 -44.70 -1.00
CA LEU A 63 51.34 -45.67 -0.39
C LEU A 63 50.49 -45.07 0.76
N PHE A 64 51.01 -44.05 1.46
CA PHE A 64 50.38 -43.47 2.65
C PHE A 64 50.44 -41.94 2.64
N LYS A 65 49.58 -41.28 3.43
CA LYS A 65 49.63 -39.83 3.67
C LYS A 65 50.58 -39.51 4.82
N SER A 66 51.30 -38.40 4.73
CA SER A 66 52.09 -37.91 5.85
C SER A 66 51.19 -37.21 6.89
N LYS A 67 51.70 -37.05 8.12
CA LYS A 67 51.02 -36.29 9.18
C LYS A 67 50.74 -34.83 8.75
N ASP A 68 51.66 -34.20 8.03
CA ASP A 68 51.52 -32.82 7.54
C ASP A 68 50.39 -32.69 6.51
N ASP A 69 50.26 -33.67 5.60
CA ASP A 69 49.16 -33.70 4.62
C ASP A 69 47.80 -33.90 5.31
N MET A 70 47.76 -34.72 6.37
CA MET A 70 46.56 -34.93 7.17
C MET A 70 46.18 -33.67 7.96
N GLN A 71 47.16 -32.96 8.51
CA GLN A 71 46.95 -31.69 9.22
C GLN A 71 46.33 -30.64 8.28
N LYS A 72 46.87 -30.49 7.06
CA LYS A 72 46.32 -29.62 6.02
C LYS A 72 44.88 -29.98 5.66
N THR A 73 44.60 -31.27 5.49
CA THR A 73 43.24 -31.78 5.21
C THR A 73 42.25 -31.38 6.32
N VAL A 74 42.66 -31.54 7.59
CA VAL A 74 41.84 -31.16 8.75
C VAL A 74 41.62 -29.65 8.82
N ASP A 75 42.63 -28.84 8.50
CA ASP A 75 42.50 -27.38 8.52
C ASP A 75 41.59 -26.86 7.39
N ILE A 76 41.62 -27.48 6.20
CA ILE A 76 40.63 -27.22 5.13
C ILE A 76 39.22 -27.56 5.63
N LEU A 77 39.03 -28.71 6.30
CA LEU A 77 37.72 -29.10 6.84
C LEU A 77 37.21 -28.11 7.90
N LYS A 78 38.08 -27.63 8.81
CA LYS A 78 37.69 -26.57 9.77
C LYS A 78 37.25 -25.30 9.04
N ASN A 79 37.99 -24.89 8.00
CA ASN A 79 37.66 -23.72 7.20
C ASN A 79 36.33 -23.87 6.46
N ILE A 80 35.98 -25.07 6.02
CA ILE A 80 34.66 -25.40 5.45
C ILE A 80 33.58 -25.21 6.52
N VAL A 81 33.73 -25.79 7.70
CA VAL A 81 32.74 -25.68 8.79
C VAL A 81 32.51 -24.22 9.21
N ILE A 82 33.58 -23.41 9.28
CA ILE A 82 33.48 -21.98 9.56
C ILE A 82 32.69 -21.26 8.45
N THR A 83 32.98 -21.57 7.17
CA THR A 83 32.21 -21.01 6.05
C THR A 83 30.75 -21.43 6.11
N ASP A 84 30.44 -22.68 6.46
CA ASP A 84 29.06 -23.18 6.56
C ASP A 84 28.27 -22.44 7.65
N ASN A 85 28.89 -22.16 8.79
CA ASN A 85 28.28 -21.34 9.83
C ASN A 85 28.01 -19.91 9.34
N ASN A 86 28.93 -19.31 8.58
CA ASN A 86 28.72 -17.98 8.01
C ASN A 86 27.59 -17.98 6.96
N ILE A 87 27.51 -19.01 6.10
CA ILE A 87 26.40 -19.19 5.16
C ILE A 87 25.08 -19.24 5.93
N PHE A 88 25.02 -20.02 7.01
CA PHE A 88 23.81 -20.13 7.83
C PHE A 88 23.38 -18.77 8.42
N LEU A 89 24.32 -18.01 8.99
CA LEU A 89 24.04 -16.68 9.55
C LEU A 89 23.54 -15.70 8.49
N GLU A 90 24.20 -15.62 7.34
CA GLU A 90 23.81 -14.70 6.27
C GLU A 90 22.50 -15.11 5.60
N THR A 91 22.22 -16.42 5.49
CA THR A 91 20.93 -16.92 4.98
C THR A 91 19.80 -16.59 5.93
N ARG A 92 20.00 -16.72 7.25
CA ARG A 92 19.01 -16.32 8.25
C ARG A 92 18.71 -14.82 8.18
N ARG A 93 19.73 -13.97 8.00
CA ARG A 93 19.53 -12.53 7.78
C ARG A 93 18.72 -12.26 6.51
N LEU A 94 18.99 -12.97 5.42
CA LEU A 94 18.23 -12.85 4.18
C LEU A 94 16.75 -13.19 4.35
N ILE A 95 16.45 -14.25 5.12
CA ILE A 95 15.07 -14.64 5.45
C ILE A 95 14.39 -13.55 6.30
N ASN A 96 15.06 -13.04 7.34
CA ASN A 96 14.50 -11.99 8.20
C ASN A 96 14.12 -10.73 7.40
N ILE A 97 14.97 -10.27 6.47
CA ILE A 97 14.66 -9.13 5.60
C ILE A 97 13.33 -9.37 4.85
N LYS A 98 13.15 -10.57 4.31
CA LYS A 98 11.94 -10.93 3.56
C LYS A 98 10.70 -11.04 4.46
N ASP A 99 10.87 -11.53 5.68
CA ASP A 99 9.78 -11.60 6.66
C ASP A 99 9.36 -10.19 7.13
N ASP A 100 10.32 -9.28 7.35
CA ASP A 100 10.07 -7.88 7.68
C ASP A 100 9.30 -7.16 6.55
N GLU A 101 9.71 -7.37 5.29
CA GLU A 101 8.98 -6.86 4.11
C GLU A 101 7.56 -7.39 4.06
N LYS A 102 7.38 -8.70 4.26
CA LYS A 102 6.05 -9.33 4.28
C LYS A 102 5.18 -8.73 5.39
N GLN A 103 5.71 -8.54 6.59
CA GLN A 103 4.98 -7.96 7.70
C GLN A 103 4.58 -6.50 7.42
N LYS A 104 5.47 -5.71 6.81
CA LYS A 104 5.19 -4.34 6.36
C LYS A 104 4.00 -4.31 5.38
N PHE A 105 3.98 -5.20 4.38
CA PHE A 105 2.86 -5.26 3.43
C PHE A 105 1.55 -5.71 4.07
N GLN A 106 1.61 -6.68 4.99
CA GLN A 106 0.43 -7.11 5.75
C GLN A 106 -0.15 -5.98 6.60
N ASN A 107 0.70 -5.25 7.33
CA ASN A 107 0.27 -4.10 8.12
C ASN A 107 -0.32 -2.99 7.25
N LEU A 108 0.29 -2.73 6.09
CA LEU A 108 -0.21 -1.72 5.15
C LEU A 108 -1.59 -2.10 4.59
N ALA A 109 -1.81 -3.38 4.27
CA ALA A 109 -3.10 -3.88 3.82
C ALA A 109 -4.19 -3.72 4.89
N VAL A 110 -3.87 -4.04 6.16
CA VAL A 110 -4.79 -3.85 7.30
C VAL A 110 -5.11 -2.37 7.51
N GLU A 111 -4.11 -1.50 7.42
CA GLU A 111 -4.30 -0.05 7.56
C GLU A 111 -5.18 0.51 6.44
N TYR A 112 -4.98 0.06 5.18
CA TYR A 112 -5.85 0.44 4.07
C TYR A 112 -7.29 -0.04 4.25
N ASP A 113 -7.49 -1.29 4.67
CA ASP A 113 -8.83 -1.83 4.91
C ASP A 113 -9.58 -1.04 6.00
N LYS A 114 -8.88 -0.64 7.06
CA LYS A 114 -9.40 0.24 8.10
C LYS A 114 -9.79 1.62 7.55
N GLN A 115 -8.93 2.22 6.73
CA GLN A 115 -9.22 3.53 6.11
C GLN A 115 -10.42 3.45 5.16
N VAL A 116 -10.47 2.42 4.30
CA VAL A 116 -11.59 2.17 3.40
C VAL A 116 -12.89 1.99 4.18
N SER A 117 -12.87 1.21 5.25
CA SER A 117 -14.02 1.02 6.13
C SER A 117 -14.50 2.33 6.77
N ALA A 118 -13.57 3.18 7.22
CA ALA A 118 -13.89 4.51 7.75
C ALA A 118 -14.50 5.44 6.68
N TYR A 119 -13.98 5.41 5.45
CA TYR A 119 -14.55 6.16 4.32
C TYR A 119 -15.94 5.67 3.97
N ILE A 120 -16.18 4.36 3.93
CA ILE A 120 -17.53 3.79 3.73
C ILE A 120 -18.48 4.28 4.82
N GLY A 121 -18.05 4.29 6.08
CA GLY A 121 -18.84 4.85 7.18
C GLY A 121 -19.20 6.32 6.98
N THR A 122 -18.24 7.12 6.52
CA THR A 122 -18.44 8.55 6.22
C THR A 122 -19.41 8.75 5.06
N ILE A 123 -19.24 7.99 3.97
CA ILE A 123 -20.13 8.01 2.81
C ILE A 123 -21.57 7.69 3.24
N ASN A 124 -21.75 6.64 4.04
CA ASN A 124 -23.09 6.26 4.54
C ASN A 124 -23.72 7.37 5.40
N LYS A 125 -22.92 8.07 6.21
CA LYS A 125 -23.40 9.22 6.99
C LYS A 125 -23.85 10.36 6.08
N LEU A 126 -23.04 10.71 5.07
CA LEU A 126 -23.36 11.74 4.08
C LEU A 126 -24.60 11.39 3.25
N GLN A 127 -24.80 10.11 2.93
CA GLN A 127 -26.01 9.63 2.24
C GLN A 127 -27.24 9.82 3.12
N LYS A 128 -27.18 9.44 4.41
CA LYS A 128 -28.29 9.65 5.36
C LYS A 128 -28.64 11.13 5.53
N GLU A 129 -27.63 11.99 5.64
CA GLU A 129 -27.84 13.44 5.72
C GLU A 129 -28.48 13.99 4.44
N ASN A 130 -28.01 13.56 3.27
CA ASN A 130 -28.63 13.92 1.99
C ASN A 130 -30.09 13.47 1.90
N GLU A 131 -30.42 12.25 2.31
CA GLU A 131 -31.80 11.78 2.34
C GLU A 131 -32.67 12.58 3.30
N LYS A 132 -32.13 12.95 4.47
CA LYS A 132 -32.83 13.80 5.43
C LYS A 132 -33.12 15.17 4.84
N LEU A 133 -32.12 15.83 4.25
CA LEU A 133 -32.28 17.12 3.58
C LEU A 133 -33.30 17.06 2.44
N LYS A 134 -33.28 16.00 1.62
CA LYS A 134 -34.28 15.78 0.57
C LYS A 134 -35.69 15.60 1.14
N LYS A 135 -35.85 14.91 2.26
CA LYS A 135 -37.14 14.77 2.94
C LYS A 135 -37.63 16.09 3.52
N GLU A 136 -36.74 16.90 4.09
CA GLU A 136 -37.05 18.23 4.62
C GLU A 136 -37.47 19.19 3.51
N LEU A 137 -36.75 19.21 2.38
CA LEU A 137 -37.12 19.97 1.17
C LEU A 137 -38.53 19.59 0.69
N LYS A 138 -38.82 18.29 0.53
CA LYS A 138 -40.15 17.83 0.11
C LYS A 138 -41.26 18.22 1.09
N LYS A 139 -40.98 18.25 2.40
CA LYS A 139 -41.96 18.70 3.40
C LYS A 139 -42.25 20.19 3.26
N ILE A 140 -41.22 21.01 3.06
CA ILE A 140 -41.37 22.46 2.85
C ILE A 140 -42.17 22.71 1.57
N GLU A 141 -41.79 22.07 0.46
CA GLU A 141 -42.45 22.21 -0.84
C GLU A 141 -43.93 21.78 -0.81
N GLY A 142 -44.25 20.70 -0.09
CA GLY A 142 -45.63 20.25 0.12
C GLY A 142 -46.46 21.14 1.05
N SER A 143 -45.83 21.79 2.03
CA SER A 143 -46.53 22.71 2.96
C SER A 143 -46.88 24.06 2.32
N ASP A 144 -46.09 24.52 1.36
CA ASP A 144 -46.30 25.78 0.66
C ASP A 144 -47.53 25.74 -0.26
N HIS A 145 -47.82 24.57 -0.85
CA HIS A 145 -48.97 24.42 -1.74
C HIS A 145 -50.31 24.40 -0.98
N ASN A 146 -50.35 23.77 0.19
CA ASN A 146 -51.57 23.73 1.01
C ASN A 146 -51.93 25.10 1.60
N THR A 147 -50.94 25.88 2.02
CA THR A 147 -51.18 27.19 2.64
C THR A 147 -51.80 28.19 1.66
N ASN A 148 -51.37 28.15 0.39
CA ASN A 148 -51.95 28.97 -0.67
C ASN A 148 -53.41 28.58 -1.00
N ILE A 149 -53.74 27.28 -0.99
CA ILE A 149 -55.12 26.82 -1.22
C ILE A 149 -56.08 27.34 -0.14
N PHE A 150 -55.67 27.31 1.14
CA PHE A 150 -56.48 27.87 2.22
C PHE A 150 -56.67 29.38 2.08
N LEU A 151 -55.65 30.13 1.64
CA LEU A 151 -55.77 31.56 1.35
C LEU A 151 -56.76 31.84 0.21
N TYR A 152 -56.72 31.08 -0.88
CA TYR A 152 -57.68 31.24 -1.99
C TYR A 152 -59.12 30.92 -1.56
N ILE A 153 -59.32 29.88 -0.74
CA ILE A 153 -60.65 29.55 -0.20
C ILE A 153 -61.15 30.67 0.72
N ALA A 154 -60.30 31.20 1.61
CA ALA A 154 -60.66 32.31 2.48
C ALA A 154 -61.06 33.57 1.68
N LEU A 155 -60.32 33.89 0.62
CA LEU A 155 -60.62 35.01 -0.28
C LEU A 155 -61.96 34.81 -1.01
N ALA A 156 -62.24 33.60 -1.47
CA ALA A 156 -63.51 33.26 -2.12
C ALA A 156 -64.70 33.42 -1.15
N VAL A 157 -64.57 32.99 0.11
CA VAL A 157 -65.62 33.15 1.13
C VAL A 157 -65.89 34.63 1.41
N ILE A 158 -64.84 35.45 1.55
CA ILE A 158 -64.99 36.91 1.75
C ILE A 158 -65.71 37.55 0.56
N ALA A 159 -65.37 37.17 -0.67
CA ALA A 159 -66.02 37.69 -1.88
C ALA A 159 -67.52 37.33 -1.93
N VAL A 160 -67.88 36.09 -1.58
CA VAL A 160 -69.28 35.64 -1.53
C VAL A 160 -70.05 36.38 -0.44
N LEU A 161 -69.50 36.51 0.76
CA LEU A 161 -70.13 37.25 1.86
C LEU A 161 -70.29 38.74 1.52
N GLY A 162 -69.29 39.34 0.90
CA GLY A 162 -69.35 40.72 0.41
C GLY A 162 -70.45 40.91 -0.64
N TYR A 163 -70.59 39.98 -1.58
CA TYR A 163 -71.64 40.00 -2.59
C TYR A 163 -73.04 39.90 -1.98
N LEU A 164 -73.25 38.97 -1.03
CA LEU A 164 -74.54 38.79 -0.35
C LEU A 164 -74.94 40.02 0.47
N LEU A 165 -73.99 40.64 1.18
CA LEU A 165 -74.25 41.89 1.90
C LEU A 165 -74.64 43.03 0.95
N PHE A 166 -73.98 43.13 -0.21
CA PHE A 166 -74.30 44.15 -1.21
C PHE A 166 -75.70 43.94 -1.82
N GLN A 167 -76.11 42.69 -2.02
CA GLN A 167 -77.48 42.35 -2.44
C GLN A 167 -78.51 42.74 -1.37
N ASN A 168 -78.26 42.42 -0.11
CA ASN A 168 -79.17 42.70 1.00
C ASN A 168 -79.33 44.20 1.27
N GLN A 169 -78.28 45.01 1.07
CA GLN A 169 -78.38 46.47 1.16
C GLN A 169 -79.23 47.08 0.03
N LYS A 170 -79.22 46.50 -1.18
CA LYS A 170 -80.12 46.92 -2.27
C LYS A 170 -81.59 46.60 -2.01
N ILE A 171 -81.88 45.56 -1.23
CA ILE A 171 -83.25 45.14 -0.89
C ILE A 171 -83.81 45.99 0.25
N THR A 172 -82.98 46.45 1.19
CA THR A 172 -83.41 47.25 2.37
C THR A 172 -83.58 48.75 2.07
N LYS A 173 -83.03 49.26 0.95
CA LYS A 173 -83.14 50.68 0.53
C LYS A 173 -84.33 50.98 -0.41
N ARG A 174 -85.32 50.09 -0.50
CA ARG A 174 -86.57 50.33 -1.23
C ARG A 174 -87.69 50.79 -0.30
#